data_AF-A0A3B1AEZ6-F1
#
_entry.id   AF-A0A3B1AEZ6-F1
#
_cell.length_a   1.000
_cell.length_b   1.000
_cell.length_c   1.000
_cell.angle_alpha   90.00
_cell.angle_beta   90.00
_cell.angle_gamma   90.00
#
_symmetry.space_group_name_H-M   'P 1'
#
loop_
_entity.id
_entity.type
_entity.pdbx_description
1 polymer ?
#
loop_
_entity_poly.entity_id
_entity_poly.type
_entity_poly.pdbx_seq_one_letter_code
_entity_poly.pdbx_strand_id
1 'polypeptide(L)' 'YLSSQDQIKFVVCDRNDYDWAKRILAQYQLLSRCEILFSPCHGQLDAKTLAAWILEDKLQIRFQLQLHKILWDNEPGR' A
#
# COMPACT_ATOMS: atom_id res chain seq x y z
N TYR A 1 2.23 -3.77 20.06
CA TYR A 1 2.29 -2.30 20.20
C TYR A 1 2.90 -1.76 18.92
N LEU A 2 2.42 -0.62 18.40
CA LEU A 2 2.98 0.05 17.22
C LEU A 2 3.44 1.44 17.64
N SER A 3 4.60 1.86 17.13
CA SER A 3 5.22 3.15 17.38
C SER A 3 5.34 3.96 16.10
N SER A 4 5.71 5.23 16.23
CA SER A 4 5.96 6.11 15.07
C SER A 4 7.18 5.71 14.23
N GLN A 5 8.04 4.82 14.75
CA GLN A 5 9.19 4.29 14.02
C GLN A 5 8.83 3.08 13.16
N ASP A 6 7.65 2.51 13.36
CA ASP A 6 7.18 1.37 12.59
C ASP A 6 6.55 1.81 11.26
N GLN A 7 6.47 0.86 10.33
CA GLN A 7 5.81 1.03 9.05
C GLN A 7 4.87 -0.14 8.78
N ILE A 8 3.67 0.15 8.29
CA ILE A 8 2.73 -0.87 7.83
C ILE A 8 2.55 -0.72 6.33
N LYS A 9 2.84 -1.79 5.59
CA LYS A 9 2.66 -1.84 4.14
C LYS A 9 1.50 -2.75 3.76
N PHE A 10 0.55 -2.20 3.04
CA PHE A 10 -0.53 -2.94 2.38
C PHE A 10 -0.14 -3.20 0.93
N VAL A 11 -0.13 -4.48 0.55
CA VAL A 11 -0.06 -4.89 -0.86
C VAL A 11 -1.49 -5.12 -1.33
N VAL A 12 -1.92 -4.32 -2.31
CA VAL A 12 -3.32 -4.24 -2.75
C VAL A 12 -3.47 -4.94 -4.09
N CYS A 13 -4.31 -5.98 -4.16
CA CYS A 13 -4.54 -6.75 -5.37
C CYS A 13 -5.72 -6.23 -6.20
N ASP A 14 -6.74 -5.68 -5.53
CA ASP A 14 -7.95 -5.18 -6.16
C ASP A 14 -8.64 -4.08 -5.33
N ARG A 15 -9.86 -3.70 -5.73
CA ARG A 15 -10.64 -2.67 -5.04
C ARG A 15 -11.14 -3.13 -3.67
N ASN A 16 -11.44 -4.42 -3.49
CA ASN A 16 -11.90 -4.94 -2.20
C ASN A 16 -10.78 -4.90 -1.17
N ASP A 17 -9.55 -5.24 -1.56
CA ASP A 17 -8.36 -5.11 -0.72
C ASP A 17 -8.13 -3.65 -0.31
N TYR A 18 -8.29 -2.72 -1.24
CA TYR A 18 -8.15 -1.29 -0.99
C TYR A 18 -9.17 -0.79 0.04
N ASP A 19 -10.45 -1.12 -0.15
CA ASP A 19 -11.53 -0.73 0.75
C ASP A 19 -11.37 -1.43 2.11
N TRP A 20 -10.95 -2.68 2.13
CA TRP A 20 -10.61 -3.39 3.37
C TRP A 20 -9.48 -2.68 4.12
N ALA A 21 -8.39 -2.31 3.44
CA ALA A 21 -7.27 -1.61 4.05
C ALA A 21 -7.72 -0.27 4.65
N LYS A 22 -8.55 0.52 3.95
CA LYS A 22 -9.14 1.75 4.50
C LYS A 22 -9.93 1.51 5.78
N ARG A 23 -10.73 0.45 5.85
CA ARG A 23 -11.45 0.09 7.09
C ARG A 23 -10.49 -0.25 8.23
N ILE A 24 -9.39 -0.95 7.95
CA ILE A 24 -8.36 -1.26 8.95
C ILE A 24 -7.67 0.02 9.45
N LEU A 25 -7.33 0.95 8.54
CA LEU A 25 -6.77 2.25 8.91
C LEU A 25 -7.69 2.99 9.88
N ALA A 26 -8.99 3.02 9.61
CA ALA A 26 -9.99 3.65 10.47
C ALA A 26 -10.20 2.90 11.79
N GLN A 27 -10.37 1.58 11.74
CA GLN A 27 -10.64 0.75 12.92
C GLN A 27 -9.53 0.86 13.97
N TYR A 28 -8.27 0.89 13.52
CA TYR A 28 -7.11 0.92 14.41
C TYR A 28 -6.46 2.29 14.53
N GLN A 29 -7.01 3.32 13.87
CA GLN A 29 -6.47 4.69 13.86
C GLN A 29 -4.98 4.69 13.44
N LEU A 30 -4.64 3.95 12.39
CA LEU A 30 -3.24 3.69 12.05
C LEU A 30 -2.50 4.93 11.55
N LEU A 31 -3.21 5.85 10.89
CA LEU A 31 -2.64 7.10 10.36
C LEU A 31 -2.08 8.03 11.45
N SER A 32 -2.53 7.89 12.70
CA SER A 32 -2.00 8.66 13.83
C SER A 32 -0.89 7.95 14.62
N ARG A 33 -0.55 6.71 14.23
CA ARG A 33 0.38 5.85 14.98
C ARG A 33 1.71 5.65 14.29
N CYS A 34 1.69 5.41 12.98
CA CYS A 34 2.86 5.03 12.20
C CYS A 34 2.70 5.40 10.73
N GLU A 35 3.78 5.30 9.96
CA GLU A 35 3.72 5.53 8.51
C GLU A 35 3.06 4.33 7.81
N ILE A 36 2.17 4.64 6.88
CA ILE A 36 1.41 3.66 6.12
C ILE A 36 1.81 3.71 4.66
N LEU A 37 2.12 2.54 4.10
CA LEU A 37 2.52 2.39 2.71
C LEU A 37 1.49 1.57 1.94
N PHE A 38 1.09 2.05 0.76
CA PHE A 38 0.25 1.28 -0.16
C PHE A 38 1.09 0.93 -1.39
N SER A 39 1.07 -0.35 -1.76
CA SER A 39 1.76 -0.88 -2.93
C SER A 39 0.81 -1.70 -3.79
N PRO A 40 0.82 -1.53 -5.12
CA PRO A 40 0.05 -2.42 -5.99
C PRO A 40 0.69 -3.81 -6.00
N CYS A 41 -0.15 -4.84 -6.00
CA CYS A 41 0.30 -6.21 -6.23
C CYS A 41 0.74 -6.35 -7.70
N HIS A 42 2.01 -6.71 -7.90
CA HIS A 42 2.58 -6.82 -9.23
C HIS A 42 1.80 -7.81 -10.10
N GLY A 43 1.46 -7.41 -11.33
CA GLY A 43 0.70 -8.23 -12.29
C GLY A 43 -0.80 -8.35 -11.99
N GLN A 44 -1.30 -7.82 -10.87
CA GLN A 44 -2.73 -7.89 -10.50
C GLN A 44 -3.40 -6.51 -10.49
N LEU A 45 -2.73 -5.51 -9.93
CA LEU A 45 -3.24 -4.14 -9.88
C LEU A 45 -2.29 -3.20 -10.61
N ASP A 46 -2.82 -2.45 -11.58
CA ASP A 46 -2.06 -1.39 -12.22
C ASP A 46 -1.75 -0.25 -11.22
N ALA A 47 -0.50 0.22 -11.24
CA ALA A 47 -0.02 1.24 -10.31
C ALA A 47 -0.77 2.57 -10.46
N LYS A 48 -1.17 2.95 -11.67
CA LYS A 48 -1.93 4.20 -11.90
C LYS A 48 -3.33 4.09 -11.32
N THR A 49 -3.94 2.91 -11.42
CA THR A 49 -5.25 2.63 -10.83
C THR A 49 -5.23 2.82 -9.31
N LEU A 50 -4.25 2.22 -8.62
CA LEU A 50 -4.11 2.41 -7.17
C LEU A 50 -3.82 3.86 -6.80
N ALA A 51 -2.94 4.54 -7.56
CA ALA A 51 -2.65 5.96 -7.33
C ALA A 51 -3.90 6.83 -7.51
N ALA A 52 -4.74 6.56 -8.51
CA ALA A 52 -5.99 7.27 -8.74
C ALA A 52 -6.95 7.12 -7.55
N TRP A 53 -7.12 5.90 -7.02
CA TRP A 53 -7.97 5.69 -5.82
C TRP A 53 -7.45 6.46 -4.61
N ILE A 54 -6.14 6.42 -4.35
CA ILE A 54 -5.52 7.18 -3.25
C ILE A 54 -5.77 8.69 -3.39
N LEU A 55 -5.66 9.22 -4.62
CA LEU A 55 -5.91 10.64 -4.90
C LEU A 55 -7.40 11.00 -4.74
N GLU A 56 -8.30 10.17 -5.26
CA GLU A 56 -9.75 10.35 -5.16
C GLU A 56 -10.19 10.42 -3.69
N ASP A 57 -9.69 9.50 -2.87
CA ASP A 57 -9.99 9.44 -1.43
C ASP A 57 -9.16 10.39 -0.57
N LYS A 58 -8.19 11.11 -1.16
CA LYS A 58 -7.24 11.99 -0.47
C LYS A 58 -6.57 11.33 0.73
N LEU A 59 -6.22 10.05 0.57
CA LEU A 59 -5.72 9.23 1.65
C LEU A 59 -4.28 9.65 2.02
N GLN A 60 -4.05 10.03 3.28
CA GLN A 60 -2.75 10.49 3.78
C GLN A 60 -1.78 9.33 4.02
N ILE A 61 -1.37 8.65 2.95
CA ILE A 61 -0.45 7.51 2.99
C ILE A 61 0.67 7.67 1.98
N ARG A 62 1.73 6.87 2.12
CA ARG A 62 2.82 6.82 1.15
C ARG A 62 2.52 5.78 0.07
N PHE A 63 2.48 6.20 -1.18
CA PHE A 63 2.47 5.26 -2.30
C PHE A 63 3.89 4.70 -2.53
N GLN A 64 4.00 3.38 -2.68
CA GLN A 64 5.28 2.71 -2.91
C GLN A 64 5.17 1.66 -4.01
N LEU A 65 6.02 1.74 -5.02
CA LEU A 65 6.18 0.68 -6.02
C LEU A 65 7.10 -0.43 -5.51
N GLN A 66 6.79 -1.67 -5.88
CA GLN A 66 7.70 -2.81 -5.68
C GLN A 66 8.84 -2.75 -6.69
N LEU A 67 9.82 -1.87 -6.45
CA LEU A 67 10.91 -1.58 -7.40
C LEU A 67 11.65 -2.84 -7.84
N HIS A 68 11.84 -3.82 -6.96
CA HIS A 68 12.52 -5.06 -7.35
C HIS A 68 11.77 -5.86 -8.42
N LYS A 69 10.43 -5.83 -8.44
CA LYS A 69 9.62 -6.43 -9.51
C LYS A 69 9.71 -5.65 -10.82
N ILE A 70 9.99 -4.35 -10.75
CA ILE A 70 10.16 -3.51 -11.95
C ILE A 70 11.56 -3.70 -12.54
N LEU A 71 12.57 -3.82 -11.68
CA LEU A 71 13.97 -3.91 -12.07
C LEU A 71 14.42 -5.33 -12.43
N TRP A 72 13.92 -6.34 -11.72
CA TRP A 72 14.36 -7.75 -11.84
C TRP A 72 13.19 -8.76 -11.95
N ASP A 73 11.96 -8.28 -12.19
CA ASP A 73 10.76 -9.13 -12.32
C ASP A 73 10.63 -10.14 -11.16
N ASN A 74 10.61 -11.45 -11.45
CA ASN A 74 10.48 -12.52 -10.47
C ASN A 74 11.80 -13.27 -10.24
N GLU A 75 12.94 -12.72 -10.63
CA GLU A 75 14.22 -13.37 -10.38
C GLU A 75 14.44 -13.55 -8.86
N PRO A 76 14.64 -14.79 -8.37
CA PRO A 76 15.05 -15.03 -7.00
C PRO A 76 16.36 -14.31 -6.71
N GLY A 77 16.51 -13.78 -5.49
CA GLY A 77 17.64 -12.94 -5.10
C GLY A 77 19.00 -13.53 -5.49
N ARG A 78 19.85 -12.67 -6.06
CA ARG A 78 21.24 -12.96 -6.38
C ARG A 78 22.13 -12.87 -5.14
#